data_AF-A0A7S1T0B6-F1
#
_entry.id   AF-A0A7S1T0B6-F1
#
_cell.length_a   1.000
_cell.length_b   1.000
_cell.length_c   1.000
_cell.angle_alpha   90.00
_cell.angle_beta   90.00
_cell.angle_gamma   90.00
#
_symmetry.space_group_name_H-M   'P 1'
#
loop_
_entity.id
_entity.type
_entity.pdbx_description
1 polymer ?
#
loop_
_entity_poly.entity_id
_entity_poly.type
_entity_poly.pdbx_seq_one_letter_code
_entity_poly.pdbx_strand_id
1 'polypeptide(L)'
;METAWKARAEGSSSPFERLLRSAWVTEQLDAWVDSQITMISESKWGCKLSSKLFVAREFVRKHVRGKHSHLVAAEKEKLLDAVYMKNFLEEMEKNQPAGGGR
;
A
#
# COMPACT_ATOMS: atom_id res chain seq x y z
N MET A 1 16.18 27.43 15.81
CA MET A 1 14.73 27.36 16.13
C MET A 1 13.87 27.71 14.91
N GLU A 2 14.06 28.85 14.22
CA GLU A 2 13.21 29.22 13.06
C GLU A 2 13.25 28.25 11.87
N THR A 3 14.40 27.61 11.60
CA THR A 3 14.61 26.78 10.41
C THR A 3 13.74 25.50 10.39
N ALA A 4 13.55 24.86 11.55
CA ALA A 4 12.73 23.66 11.66
C ALA A 4 11.23 23.95 11.44
N TRP A 5 10.74 25.08 11.98
CA TRP A 5 9.36 25.50 11.80
C TRP A 5 9.08 26.00 10.38
N LYS A 6 10.04 26.68 9.74
CA LYS A 6 9.97 27.02 8.30
C LYS A 6 9.89 25.77 7.44
N ALA A 7 10.78 24.80 7.62
CA ALA A 7 10.74 23.52 6.91
C ALA A 7 9.43 22.75 7.15
N ARG A 8 8.87 22.81 8.37
CA ARG A 8 7.58 22.19 8.68
C ARG A 8 6.40 22.88 8.00
N ALA A 9 6.44 24.21 7.89
CA ALA A 9 5.40 25.02 7.25
C ALA A 9 5.46 24.92 5.71
N GLU A 10 6.66 24.82 5.14
CA GLU A 10 6.92 24.67 3.71
C GLU A 10 6.75 23.22 3.21
N GLY A 11 6.83 22.25 4.12
CA GLY A 11 6.59 20.84 3.80
C GLY A 11 5.16 20.58 3.33
N SER A 12 5.02 19.87 2.21
CA SER A 12 3.75 19.64 1.51
C SER A 12 2.80 18.64 2.19
N SER A 13 3.28 17.86 3.17
CA SER A 13 2.47 16.84 3.86
C SER A 13 2.60 16.91 5.37
N SER A 14 1.52 16.53 6.08
CA SER A 14 1.58 16.39 7.53
C SER A 14 2.52 15.24 7.91
N PRO A 15 3.20 15.30 9.07
CA PRO A 15 4.04 14.21 9.56
C PRO A 15 3.29 12.88 9.62
N PHE A 16 2.00 12.91 9.96
CA PHE A 16 1.15 11.73 9.97
C PHE A 16 0.99 11.14 8.57
N GLU A 17 0.66 11.94 7.57
CA GLU A 17 0.49 11.43 6.19
C GLU A 17 1.80 10.91 5.62
N ARG A 18 2.92 11.58 5.94
CA ARG A 18 4.26 11.12 5.55
C ARG A 18 4.62 9.75 6.14
N LEU A 19 4.21 9.47 7.38
CA LEU A 19 4.48 8.20 8.05
C LEU A 19 3.49 7.10 7.63
N LEU A 20 2.21 7.43 7.51
CA LEU A 20 1.17 6.49 7.07
C LEU A 20 1.33 6.08 5.62
N ARG A 21 1.87 6.98 4.78
CA ARG A 21 2.04 6.77 3.33
C ARG A 21 0.74 6.30 2.68
N SER A 22 -0.39 6.91 3.06
CA SER A 22 -1.75 6.43 2.72
C SER A 22 -1.96 6.32 1.21
N ALA A 23 -1.43 7.28 0.43
CA ALA A 23 -1.45 7.26 -1.03
C ALA A 23 -0.73 6.02 -1.61
N TRP A 24 0.46 5.71 -1.09
CA TRP A 24 1.23 4.55 -1.52
C TRP A 24 0.52 3.24 -1.19
N VAL A 25 -0.04 3.10 0.02
CA VAL A 25 -0.80 1.90 0.40
C VAL A 25 -2.00 1.70 -0.53
N THR A 26 -2.71 2.78 -0.86
CA THR A 26 -3.85 2.74 -1.78
C THR A 26 -3.42 2.31 -3.19
N GLU A 27 -2.34 2.88 -3.71
CA GLU A 27 -1.79 2.52 -5.02
C GLU A 27 -1.36 1.05 -5.09
N GLN A 28 -0.66 0.56 -4.07
CA GLN A 28 -0.23 -0.84 -4.02
C GLN A 28 -1.40 -1.81 -3.89
N LEU A 29 -2.41 -1.46 -3.08
CA LEU A 29 -3.61 -2.27 -2.96
C LEU A 29 -4.39 -2.33 -4.28
N ASP A 30 -4.47 -1.21 -5.00
CA ASP A 30 -5.07 -1.13 -6.32
C ASP A 30 -4.31 -1.98 -7.35
N ALA A 31 -2.98 -1.88 -7.36
CA ALA A 31 -2.11 -2.70 -8.20
C ALA A 31 -2.27 -4.19 -7.88
N TRP A 32 -2.37 -4.54 -6.60
CA TRP A 32 -2.62 -5.92 -6.18
C TRP A 32 -3.98 -6.42 -6.67
N VAL A 33 -5.06 -5.65 -6.50
CA VAL A 33 -6.40 -6.02 -7.00
C VAL A 33 -6.35 -6.25 -8.50
N ASP A 34 -5.69 -5.37 -9.24
CA ASP A 34 -5.55 -5.46 -10.69
C ASP A 34 -4.70 -6.68 -11.11
N SER A 35 -3.71 -7.07 -10.30
CA SER A 35 -2.93 -8.29 -10.52
C SER A 35 -3.75 -9.58 -10.38
N GLN A 36 -4.90 -9.52 -9.69
CA GLN A 36 -5.84 -10.66 -9.58
C GLN A 36 -6.74 -10.81 -10.81
N ILE A 37 -6.62 -9.93 -11.80
CA ILE A 37 -7.40 -9.96 -13.03
C ILE A 37 -6.57 -10.60 -14.14
N THR A 38 -7.15 -11.51 -14.89
CA THR A 38 -6.50 -12.17 -16.04
C THR A 38 -7.36 -12.03 -17.30
N MET A 39 -6.77 -11.62 -18.41
CA MET A 39 -7.44 -11.64 -19.71
C MET A 39 -7.31 -13.04 -20.32
N ILE A 40 -8.44 -13.66 -20.66
CA ILE A 40 -8.49 -15.01 -21.26
C ILE A 40 -8.72 -14.90 -22.77
N SER A 41 -9.61 -14.01 -23.20
CA SER A 41 -9.86 -13.65 -24.59
C SER A 41 -10.40 -12.21 -24.66
N GLU A 42 -10.58 -11.64 -25.86
CA GLU A 42 -10.96 -10.21 -26.05
C GLU A 42 -12.14 -9.74 -25.18
N SER A 43 -13.15 -10.59 -24.98
CA SER A 43 -14.34 -10.30 -24.19
C SER A 43 -14.50 -11.21 -22.98
N LYS A 44 -13.41 -11.86 -22.52
CA LYS A 44 -13.44 -12.79 -21.40
C LYS A 44 -12.30 -12.50 -20.42
N TRP A 45 -12.70 -12.09 -19.23
CA TRP A 45 -11.82 -11.76 -18.12
C TRP A 45 -12.08 -12.71 -16.95
N GLY A 46 -11.02 -13.18 -16.30
CA GLY A 46 -11.07 -14.08 -15.15
C GLY A 46 -10.55 -13.44 -13.87
N CYS A 47 -11.04 -13.91 -12.74
CA CYS A 47 -10.47 -13.65 -11.41
C CYS A 47 -9.45 -14.75 -11.07
N LYS A 48 -8.29 -14.43 -10.50
CA LYS A 48 -7.33 -15.45 -10.01
C LYS A 48 -7.74 -16.06 -8.67
N LEU A 49 -8.63 -15.38 -7.93
CA LEU A 49 -9.10 -15.80 -6.61
C LEU A 49 -10.33 -16.72 -6.66
N SER A 50 -10.91 -16.94 -7.85
CA SER A 50 -12.08 -17.80 -8.06
C SER A 50 -12.16 -18.26 -9.52
N SER A 51 -13.02 -19.21 -9.85
CA SER A 51 -13.23 -19.66 -11.23
C SER A 51 -14.16 -18.75 -12.06
N LYS A 52 -14.54 -17.57 -11.54
CA LYS A 52 -15.57 -16.72 -12.16
C LYS A 52 -15.03 -15.91 -13.34
N LEU A 53 -15.81 -15.90 -14.41
CA LEU A 53 -15.53 -15.19 -15.65
C LEU A 53 -16.48 -13.99 -15.84
N PHE A 54 -15.98 -12.97 -16.52
CA PHE A 54 -16.64 -11.69 -16.73
C PHE A 54 -16.41 -11.19 -18.15
N VAL A 55 -17.33 -10.35 -18.64
CA VAL A 55 -17.25 -9.75 -19.98
C VAL A 55 -16.31 -8.55 -20.08
N ALA A 56 -15.97 -7.95 -18.94
CA ALA A 56 -15.11 -6.76 -18.85
C ALA A 56 -14.28 -6.78 -17.58
N ARG A 57 -13.14 -6.08 -17.62
CA ARG A 57 -12.13 -6.01 -16.56
C ARG A 57 -12.69 -5.39 -15.27
N GLU A 58 -13.52 -4.36 -15.42
CA GLU A 58 -14.10 -3.56 -14.35
C GLU A 58 -15.01 -4.41 -13.45
N PHE A 59 -15.70 -5.39 -14.04
CA PHE A 59 -16.52 -6.33 -13.29
C PHE A 59 -15.68 -7.28 -12.44
N VAL A 60 -14.50 -7.68 -12.91
CA VAL A 60 -13.55 -8.46 -12.09
C VAL A 60 -13.05 -7.60 -10.93
N ARG A 61 -12.67 -6.34 -11.18
CA ARG A 61 -12.20 -5.42 -10.13
C ARG A 61 -13.26 -5.22 -9.03
N LYS A 62 -14.51 -4.98 -9.44
CA LYS A 62 -15.65 -4.88 -8.50
C LYS A 62 -15.90 -6.20 -7.76
N HIS A 63 -15.75 -7.33 -8.44
CA HIS A 63 -15.90 -8.65 -7.84
C HIS A 63 -14.83 -8.94 -6.78
N VAL A 64 -13.56 -8.63 -7.05
CA VAL A 64 -12.46 -8.77 -6.07
C VAL A 64 -12.75 -7.95 -4.83
N ARG A 65 -13.07 -6.65 -4.99
CA ARG A 65 -13.37 -5.77 -3.85
C ARG A 65 -14.59 -6.18 -3.04
N GLY A 66 -15.64 -6.67 -3.71
CA GLY A 66 -16.89 -7.03 -3.05
C GLY A 66 -16.90 -8.43 -2.45
N LYS A 67 -16.52 -9.44 -3.24
CA LYS A 67 -16.62 -10.86 -2.84
C LYS A 67 -15.36 -11.40 -2.16
N HIS A 68 -14.21 -10.80 -2.43
CA HIS A 68 -12.94 -11.17 -1.81
C HIS A 68 -12.45 -10.06 -0.86
N SER A 69 -13.37 -9.33 -0.23
CA SER A 69 -13.07 -8.23 0.69
C SER A 69 -12.15 -8.64 1.85
N HIS A 70 -12.27 -9.87 2.34
CA HIS A 70 -11.38 -10.44 3.36
C HIS A 70 -9.93 -10.56 2.87
N LEU A 71 -9.71 -10.93 1.60
CA LEU A 71 -8.37 -10.99 1.01
C LEU A 71 -7.81 -9.59 0.74
N VAL A 72 -8.66 -8.66 0.30
CA VAL A 72 -8.29 -7.25 0.15
C VAL A 72 -7.87 -6.64 1.49
N ALA A 73 -8.60 -6.96 2.57
CA ALA A 73 -8.26 -6.53 3.93
C ALA A 73 -6.93 -7.12 4.39
N ALA A 74 -6.72 -8.43 4.22
CA ALA A 74 -5.47 -9.10 4.55
C ALA A 74 -4.27 -8.54 3.77
N GLU A 75 -4.45 -8.21 2.49
CA GLU A 75 -3.38 -7.58 1.71
C GLU A 75 -3.08 -6.15 2.20
N LYS A 76 -4.12 -5.39 2.54
CA LYS A 76 -3.96 -4.06 3.13
C LYS A 76 -3.18 -4.13 4.46
N GLU A 77 -3.45 -5.11 5.30
CA GLU A 77 -2.72 -5.33 6.56
C GLU A 77 -1.23 -5.58 6.30
N LYS A 78 -0.88 -6.47 5.36
CA LYS A 78 0.53 -6.70 4.98
C LYS A 78 1.23 -5.43 4.51
N LEU A 79 0.54 -4.59 3.72
CA LEU A 79 1.10 -3.32 3.25
C LEU A 79 1.33 -2.35 4.42
N LEU A 80 0.43 -2.31 5.39
CA LEU A 80 0.59 -1.51 6.60
C LEU A 80 1.74 -2.02 7.48
N ASP A 81 1.89 -3.34 7.62
CA ASP A 81 3.02 -3.94 8.34
C ASP A 81 4.36 -3.61 7.67
N ALA A 82 4.41 -3.61 6.34
CA ALA A 82 5.58 -3.19 5.58
C ALA A 82 5.93 -1.70 5.82
N VAL A 83 4.92 -0.83 5.86
CA VAL A 83 5.10 0.59 6.21
C VAL A 83 5.60 0.75 7.65
N TYR A 84 5.01 -0.01 8.59
CA TYR A 84 5.44 -0.01 9.99
C TYR A 84 6.91 -0.40 10.12
N MET A 85 7.30 -1.55 9.55
CA MET A 85 8.68 -2.03 9.61
C MET A 85 9.66 -1.05 8.99
N LYS A 86 9.30 -0.45 7.85
CA LYS A 86 10.12 0.57 7.22
C LYS A 86 10.32 1.78 8.13
N ASN A 87 9.24 2.33 8.68
CA ASN A 87 9.32 3.48 9.57
C ASN A 87 10.12 3.16 10.84
N PHE A 88 9.97 1.95 11.39
CA PHE A 88 10.72 1.51 12.56
C PHE A 88 12.22 1.41 12.27
N LEU A 89 12.62 0.78 11.17
CA LEU A 89 14.03 0.67 10.78
C LEU A 89 14.66 2.03 10.50
N GLU A 90 13.95 2.91 9.78
CA GLU A 90 14.39 4.30 9.52
C GLU A 90 14.59 5.09 10.82
N GLU A 91 13.83 4.80 11.87
CA GLU A 91 13.96 5.46 13.18
C GLU A 91 15.07 4.85 14.04
N MET A 92 15.22 3.53 14.02
CA MET A 92 16.30 2.83 14.70
C MET A 92 17.67 3.22 14.14
N GLU A 93 17.80 3.40 12.83
CA GLU A 93 19.02 3.87 12.19
C GLU A 93 19.38 5.30 12.62
N LYS A 94 18.41 6.22 12.67
CA LYS A 94 18.64 7.60 13.14
C LYS A 94 19.05 7.68 14.60
N ASN A 95 18.49 6.78 15.42
CA ASN A 95 18.71 6.73 16.86
C ASN A 95 19.83 5.77 17.27
N GLN A 96 20.59 5.20 16.33
CA GLN A 96 21.76 4.41 16.68
C GLN A 96 22.75 5.30 17.44
N PRO A 97 23.11 4.95 18.69
CA PRO A 97 24.12 5.70 19.41
C PRO A 97 25.44 5.57 18.67
N ALA A 98 26.07 6.71 18.36
CA ALA A 98 27.40 6.74 17.78
C ALA A 98 28.36 5.98 18.72
N GLY A 99 28.81 4.79 18.29
CA GLY A 99 29.97 4.09 18.84
C GLY A 99 29.88 3.71 20.32
N GLY A 100 29.16 2.62 20.63
CA GLY A 100 29.50 1.76 21.78
C GLY A 100 30.69 0.85 21.46
N GLY A 101 31.79 1.42 20.96
CA GLY A 101 33.04 0.70 20.67
C GLY A 101 33.96 0.77 21.88
N ARG A 102 34.22 -0.39 22.49
CA ARG A 102 35.33 -0.58 23.43
C ARG A 102 36.64 -0.69 22.65
#